data_AF-A0AAV4LAL5-F1
#
_entry.id   AF-A0AAV4LAL5-F1
#
_cell.length_a   1.000
_cell.length_b   1.000
_cell.length_c   1.000
_cell.angle_alpha   90.00
_cell.angle_beta   90.00
_cell.angle_gamma   90.00
#
_symmetry.space_group_name_H-M   'P 1'
#
loop_
_entity.id
_entity.type
_entity.pdbx_description
1 polymer ?
#
loop_
_entity_poly.entity_id
_entity_poly.type
_entity_poly.pdbx_seq_one_letter_code
_entity_poly.pdbx_strand_id
1 'polypeptide(L)' 'MKTNGELCVLCGKDTHVSENIPSYMRENYIDQAGQLCSECYEDIARNKEWHNLL' A
#
# COMPACT_ATOMS: atom_id res chain seq x y z
N MET A 1 12.20 4.34 -20.03
CA MET A 1 11.03 3.72 -19.35
C MET A 1 10.89 4.38 -18.00
N LYS A 2 9.78 5.08 -17.73
CA LYS A 2 9.49 5.53 -16.36
C LYS A 2 8.92 4.33 -15.61
N THR A 3 9.74 3.67 -14.81
CA THR A 3 9.29 2.77 -13.75
C THR A 3 8.80 3.65 -12.60
N ASN A 4 7.66 4.31 -12.80
CA ASN A 4 7.01 5.04 -11.71
C ASN A 4 6.26 4.00 -10.89
N GLY A 5 6.90 3.46 -9.86
CA GLY A 5 6.20 2.69 -8.84
C GLY A 5 5.11 3.55 -8.21
N GLU A 6 4.07 2.91 -7.69
CA GLU A 6 3.05 3.63 -6.94
C GLU A 6 3.65 4.23 -5.67
N LEU A 7 3.18 5.42 -5.33
CA LEU A 7 3.53 6.07 -4.08
C LEU A 7 2.60 5.58 -2.98
N CYS A 8 3.14 5.47 -1.78
CA CYS A 8 2.36 5.15 -0.59
C CYS A 8 1.27 6.22 -0.42
N VAL A 9 0.01 5.79 -0.34
CA VAL A 9 -1.13 6.73 -0.24
C VAL A 9 -1.16 7.53 1.06
N LEU A 10 -0.42 7.09 2.09
CA LEU A 10 -0.31 7.80 3.36
C LEU A 10 0.89 8.76 3.44
N CYS A 11 2.08 8.31 3.03
CA CYS A 11 3.32 9.07 3.25
C CYS A 11 4.01 9.53 1.96
N GLY A 12 3.53 9.11 0.79
CA GLY A 12 4.09 9.47 -0.52
C GLY A 12 5.42 8.81 -0.87
N LYS A 13 5.93 7.88 -0.05
CA LYS A 13 7.17 7.12 -0.33
C LYS A 13 6.96 6.19 -1.53
N ASP A 14 7.96 6.07 -2.40
CA ASP A 14 7.95 5.09 -3.49
C ASP A 14 7.90 3.68 -2.89
N THR A 15 6.90 2.90 -3.32
CA THR A 15 6.69 1.52 -2.84
C THR A 15 7.36 0.49 -3.73
N HIS A 16 7.89 0.92 -4.89
CA HIS A 16 8.44 0.10 -5.95
C HIS A 16 7.45 -0.93 -6.54
N VAL A 17 6.18 -0.86 -6.13
CA VAL A 17 5.10 -1.68 -6.69
C VAL A 17 4.64 -1.05 -7.99
N SER A 18 4.66 -1.82 -9.07
CA SER A 18 4.22 -1.35 -10.38
C SER A 18 2.70 -1.34 -10.48
N GLU A 19 2.15 -0.29 -11.07
CA GLU A 19 0.73 -0.18 -11.44
C GLU A 19 0.24 -1.31 -12.37
N ASN A 20 1.15 -2.00 -13.05
CA ASN A 20 0.82 -3.13 -13.93
C ASN A 20 0.56 -4.44 -13.17
N ILE A 21 0.96 -4.54 -11.90
CA ILE A 21 0.67 -5.70 -11.06
C ILE A 21 -0.80 -5.59 -10.64
N PRO A 22 -1.68 -6.56 -10.90
CA PRO A 22 -3.04 -6.55 -10.37
C PRO A 22 -3.09 -6.38 -8.85
N SER A 23 -4.04 -5.59 -8.33
CA SER A 23 -4.13 -5.23 -6.91
C SER A 23 -4.14 -6.43 -5.96
N TYR A 24 -4.84 -7.51 -6.32
CA TYR A 24 -4.92 -8.73 -5.51
C TYR A 24 -3.59 -9.50 -5.39
N MET A 25 -2.56 -9.14 -6.16
CA MET A 25 -1.19 -9.69 -6.04
C MET A 25 -0.22 -8.70 -5.38
N ARG A 26 -0.67 -7.49 -5.03
CA ARG A 26 0.17 -6.48 -4.40
C ARG A 26 0.18 -6.71 -2.89
N GLU A 27 1.36 -6.84 -2.32
CA GLU A 27 1.52 -6.78 -0.87
C GLU A 27 1.24 -5.37 -0.37
N ASN A 28 0.74 -5.25 0.85
CA ASN A 28 0.47 -3.97 1.52
C ASN A 28 -0.48 -3.04 0.73
N TYR A 29 -1.34 -3.61 -0.11
CA TYR A 29 -2.39 -2.89 -0.82
C TYR A 29 -3.68 -2.95 -0.01
N ILE A 30 -4.32 -1.80 0.17
CA ILE A 30 -5.62 -1.70 0.84
C ILE A 30 -6.69 -1.54 -0.21
N ASP A 31 -7.63 -2.47 -0.24
CA ASP A 31 -8.77 -2.41 -1.16
C ASP A 31 -9.51 -1.08 -1.01
N GLN A 32 -9.80 -0.45 -2.15
CA GLN A 32 -10.41 0.89 -2.26
C GLN A 32 -9.61 2.09 -1.75
N ALA A 33 -8.43 1.90 -1.13
CA ALA A 33 -7.59 3.01 -0.66
C ALA A 33 -6.29 3.16 -1.47
N GLY A 34 -5.66 2.04 -1.86
CA GLY A 34 -4.46 2.02 -2.68
C GLY A 34 -3.24 1.40 -2.00
N GLN A 35 -2.07 1.63 -2.58
CA GLN A 35 -0.81 1.01 -2.15
C GLN A 35 -0.19 1.71 -0.94
N LEU A 36 0.28 0.93 0.04
CA LEU A 36 1.08 1.42 1.17
C LEU A 36 2.52 0.95 1.08
N CYS A 37 3.42 1.69 1.72
CA CYS A 37 4.71 1.13 2.11
C CYS A 37 4.54 0.19 3.31
N SER A 38 5.52 -0.67 3.54
CA SER A 38 5.50 -1.63 4.66
C SER A 38 5.30 -0.95 6.02
N GLU A 39 6.00 0.16 6.27
CA GLU A 39 5.92 0.91 7.52
C GLU A 39 4.49 1.39 7.81
N CYS A 40 3.85 2.05 6.84
CA CYS A 40 2.48 2.53 7.00
C CYS A 40 1.46 1.39 7.10
N TYR A 41 1.68 0.28 6.39
CA TYR A 41 0.82 -0.89 6.50
C TYR A 41 0.90 -1.53 7.89
N GLU A 42 2.11 -1.69 8.44
CA GLU A 42 2.31 -2.20 9.80
C GLU A 42 1.67 -1.29 10.86
N ASP A 43 1.76 0.03 10.71
CA ASP A 43 1.16 0.98 11.65
C ASP A 43 -0.37 0.85 11.69
N ILE A 44 -1.02 0.68 10.53
CA ILE A 44 -2.46 0.39 10.46
C ILE A 44 -2.77 -0.96 11.09
N ALA A 45 -2.00 -2.00 10.75
CA ALA A 45 -2.24 -3.37 11.24
C ALA A 45 -2.09 -3.50 12.77
N ARG A 46 -1.21 -2.69 13.38
CA ARG A 46 -1.04 -2.63 14.83
C ARG A 46 -2.15 -1.83 15.52
N ASN A 47 -2.84 -0.96 14.79
CA ASN A 47 -3.88 -0.12 15.36
C ASN A 47 -5.20 -0.91 15.46
N LYS A 48 -5.53 -1.30 16.69
CA LYS A 48 -6.67 -2.19 17.02
C LYS A 48 -8.04 -1.66 16.62
N GLU A 49 -8.17 -0.36 16.37
CA GLU A 49 -9.42 0.25 15.88
C GLU A 49 -9.66 0.02 14.39
N TRP A 50 -8.62 -0.38 13.65
CA TRP A 50 -8.66 -0.56 12.20
C TRP A 50 -8.65 -2.03 11.75
N HIS A 51 -8.89 -2.99 12.65
CA HIS A 51 -9.00 -4.41 12.30
C HIS A 51 -10.06 -4.71 11.23
N ASN A 52 -10.98 -3.77 10.95
CA ASN A 52 -12.00 -3.92 9.92
C ASN A 52 -11.56 -3.39 8.53
N LEU A 53 -10.33 -2.87 8.40
CA LEU A 53 -9.78 -2.35 7.13
C LEU A 53 -8.77 -3.26 6.44
N LEU A 54 -8.34 -4.34 7.11
CA LEU A 54 -7.38 -5.32 6.61
C LEU A 54 -8.06 -6.67 6.45
#